data_AF-A0A821N8P3-F1
#
_entry.id   AF-A0A821N8P3-F1
#
_cell.length_a   1.000
_cell.length_b   1.000
_cell.length_c   1.000
_cell.angle_alpha   90.00
_cell.angle_beta   90.00
_cell.angle_gamma   90.00
#
_symmetry.space_group_name_H-M   'P 1'
#
loop_
_entity.id
_entity.type
_entity.pdbx_description
1 polymer ?
#
loop_
_entity_poly.entity_id
_entity_poly.type
_entity_poly.pdbx_seq_one_letter_code
_entity_poly.pdbx_strand_id
1 'polypeptide(L)'
;MKDKHNTDMSNKQEETVDEDQNETNDKNVTFSNDEENSNKSKFSERFVDKKENKKPPDTVSFASLFRYATIIDIIYMLVGMLGGLCNGVLLPLMILVFGELLNSFTDRSADLCALNFTALAIEYCPENYTLTASNYLSAVSVCHFNQTTFDFQGQVIKQTQYLVAIGCVGLVLGYIQVAFWSMAAERQTKTIRKKLFQSILRKEIVYFDLHKTGELNTKLTDDVDKIHDGIGDKLGSASQFIAAFFTGLILGFVKGWKLTLVILSMAPLLFISAVLFSKLASGLTAMELKAYGKAGAIAEEVFSSIRTVLSYNGQAREAK
;
A
#
# COMPACT_ATOMS: atom_id res chain seq x y z
N MET A 1 -62.68 32.20 28.74
CA MET A 1 -63.35 31.32 27.77
C MET A 1 -62.45 30.10 27.57
N LYS A 2 -62.80 29.00 28.25
CA LYS A 2 -62.37 27.59 28.07
C LYS A 2 -60.88 27.28 28.29
N ASP A 3 -60.47 26.75 29.45
CA ASP A 3 -60.69 25.40 30.02
C ASP A 3 -59.78 24.32 29.42
N LYS A 4 -58.62 24.07 30.03
CA LYS A 4 -58.40 22.93 30.94
C LYS A 4 -56.93 22.86 31.39
N HIS A 5 -56.76 23.24 32.67
CA HIS A 5 -55.76 22.86 33.67
C HIS A 5 -54.24 23.01 33.41
N ASN A 6 -53.80 24.21 33.79
CA ASN A 6 -52.60 24.62 34.56
C ASN A 6 -51.95 23.51 35.44
N THR A 7 -50.63 23.30 35.48
CA THR A 7 -49.47 24.14 35.94
C THR A 7 -49.21 24.02 37.44
N ASP A 8 -47.91 24.11 37.78
CA ASP A 8 -47.25 24.32 39.09
C ASP A 8 -46.46 23.08 39.58
N MET A 9 -45.20 23.16 40.00
CA MET A 9 -44.34 24.32 40.25
C MET A 9 -42.88 23.84 40.35
N SER A 10 -41.97 24.72 39.94
CA SER A 10 -40.54 24.59 40.17
C SER A 10 -40.19 25.06 41.58
N ASN A 11 -39.21 24.39 42.18
CA ASN A 11 -38.16 24.94 43.06
C ASN A 11 -38.42 25.16 44.57
N LYS A 12 -37.41 24.68 45.32
CA LYS A 12 -36.73 25.30 46.49
C LYS A 12 -36.95 24.70 47.90
N GLN A 13 -35.85 24.08 48.37
CA GLN A 13 -35.23 23.97 49.72
C GLN A 13 -36.01 24.32 51.00
N GLU A 14 -35.92 23.42 52.00
CA GLU A 14 -35.41 23.62 53.40
C GLU A 14 -35.45 22.25 54.15
N GLU A 15 -34.34 21.76 54.73
CA GLU A 15 -33.99 21.70 56.19
C GLU A 15 -34.95 20.83 57.05
N THR A 16 -34.62 19.98 58.03
CA THR A 16 -33.41 19.62 58.83
C THR A 16 -33.74 18.37 59.69
N VAL A 17 -32.71 17.56 60.01
CA VAL A 17 -32.33 16.87 61.28
C VAL A 17 -33.40 16.35 62.28
N ASP A 18 -33.24 15.09 62.72
CA ASP A 18 -33.20 14.57 64.12
C ASP A 18 -32.96 13.03 64.06
N GLU A 19 -31.80 12.48 64.45
CA GLU A 19 -31.44 11.95 65.80
C GLU A 19 -32.56 11.16 66.50
N ASP A 20 -32.47 9.82 66.57
CA ASP A 20 -31.91 9.12 67.74
C ASP A 20 -31.92 7.57 67.65
N GLN A 21 -30.98 7.04 68.43
CA GLN A 21 -30.60 5.67 68.87
C GLN A 21 -31.81 4.70 69.12
N ASN A 22 -31.73 3.37 69.14
CA ASN A 22 -30.74 2.49 69.73
C ASN A 22 -31.07 0.98 69.46
N GLU A 23 -30.02 0.14 69.37
CA GLU A 23 -29.81 -1.25 69.91
C GLU A 23 -31.00 -2.25 70.08
N THR A 24 -30.90 -3.57 69.90
CA THR A 24 -29.77 -4.53 69.94
C THR A 24 -30.23 -5.92 69.43
N ASN A 25 -29.22 -6.79 69.20
CA ASN A 25 -29.23 -8.27 69.24
C ASN A 25 -29.51 -9.03 67.93
N ASP A 26 -28.73 -10.04 67.52
CA ASP A 26 -27.40 -10.53 67.92
C ASP A 26 -27.04 -11.67 66.91
N LYS A 27 -25.73 -11.90 66.69
CA LYS A 27 -25.09 -13.17 66.27
C LYS A 27 -25.02 -13.59 64.77
N ASN A 28 -23.80 -13.44 64.26
CA ASN A 28 -22.96 -14.38 63.47
C ASN A 28 -23.58 -15.17 62.30
N VAL A 29 -22.95 -15.10 61.12
CA VAL A 29 -21.88 -16.05 60.71
C VAL A 29 -21.04 -15.44 59.59
N THR A 30 -19.78 -15.11 59.87
CA THR A 30 -18.76 -14.83 58.85
C THR A 30 -18.27 -16.17 58.31
N PHE A 31 -18.85 -16.63 57.20
CA PHE A 31 -18.26 -17.71 56.42
C PHE A 31 -17.11 -17.15 55.57
N SER A 32 -16.00 -17.87 55.60
CA SER A 32 -14.70 -17.62 55.03
C SER A 32 -14.74 -17.21 53.55
N ASN A 33 -14.64 -15.92 53.25
CA ASN A 33 -14.53 -15.38 51.87
C ASN A 33 -13.08 -15.35 51.34
N ASP A 34 -12.09 -15.72 52.16
CA ASP A 34 -10.67 -15.61 51.78
C ASP A 34 -10.18 -16.82 50.97
N GLU A 35 -10.78 -18.01 51.13
CA GLU A 35 -10.37 -19.20 50.38
C GLU A 35 -10.91 -19.21 48.95
N GLU A 36 -12.15 -18.74 48.74
CA GLU A 36 -12.78 -18.71 47.42
C GLU A 36 -12.15 -17.66 46.50
N ASN A 37 -11.71 -16.52 47.05
CA ASN A 37 -11.03 -15.48 46.28
C ASN A 37 -9.57 -15.87 45.93
N SER A 38 -8.91 -16.66 46.79
CA SER A 38 -7.59 -17.26 46.47
C SER A 38 -7.68 -18.33 45.38
N ASN A 39 -8.77 -19.11 45.38
CA ASN A 39 -9.00 -20.14 44.37
C ASN A 39 -9.49 -19.54 43.05
N LYS A 40 -10.28 -18.47 43.06
CA LYS A 40 -10.73 -17.76 41.84
C LYS A 40 -9.58 -16.99 41.19
N SER A 41 -8.68 -16.39 41.98
CA SER A 41 -7.44 -15.80 41.46
C SER A 41 -6.49 -16.86 40.91
N LYS A 42 -6.22 -17.97 41.63
CA LYS A 42 -5.41 -19.11 41.12
C LYS A 42 -6.02 -19.84 39.92
N PHE A 43 -7.35 -19.94 39.85
CA PHE A 43 -8.05 -20.57 38.73
C PHE A 43 -8.03 -19.65 37.52
N SER A 44 -8.27 -18.34 37.69
CA SER A 44 -8.13 -17.35 36.61
C SER A 44 -6.68 -17.28 36.09
N GLU A 45 -5.67 -17.44 36.97
CA GLU A 45 -4.26 -17.52 36.57
C GLU A 45 -3.92 -18.79 35.79
N ARG A 46 -4.68 -19.88 35.94
CA ARG A 46 -4.52 -21.09 35.09
C ARG A 46 -5.10 -20.92 33.68
N PHE A 47 -6.04 -19.99 33.48
CA PHE A 47 -6.65 -19.69 32.18
C PHE A 47 -6.16 -18.36 31.56
N VAL A 48 -5.27 -17.63 32.24
CA VAL A 48 -4.40 -16.68 31.53
C VAL A 48 -3.50 -17.54 30.66
N ASP A 49 -3.84 -17.62 29.37
CA ASP A 49 -3.00 -18.13 28.30
C ASP A 49 -1.55 -17.83 28.65
N LYS A 50 -0.82 -18.88 29.01
CA LYS A 50 0.62 -18.87 29.05
C LYS A 50 0.99 -18.40 27.66
N LYS A 51 1.30 -17.11 27.49
CA LYS A 51 1.94 -16.58 26.29
C LYS A 51 3.20 -17.41 26.17
N GLU A 52 3.11 -18.52 25.45
CA GLU A 52 4.28 -19.20 24.95
C GLU A 52 5.07 -18.08 24.30
N ASN A 53 6.26 -17.83 24.85
CA ASN A 53 7.30 -17.09 24.18
C ASN A 53 7.60 -17.88 22.89
N LYS A 54 6.75 -17.73 21.88
CA LYS A 54 7.03 -18.10 20.50
C LYS A 54 8.20 -17.22 20.13
N LYS A 55 9.40 -17.79 20.24
CA LYS A 55 10.59 -17.20 19.65
C LYS A 55 10.21 -16.78 18.23
N PRO A 56 10.64 -15.59 17.78
CA PRO A 56 10.36 -15.19 16.41
C PRO A 56 10.78 -16.35 15.49
N PRO A 57 9.97 -16.69 14.47
CA PRO A 57 10.27 -17.83 13.62
C PRO A 57 11.70 -17.68 13.08
N ASP A 58 12.49 -18.75 13.16
CA ASP A 58 13.87 -18.74 12.69
C ASP A 58 13.88 -18.30 11.22
N THR A 59 14.56 -17.19 10.93
CA THR A 59 14.63 -16.64 9.58
C THR A 59 15.74 -17.33 8.80
N VAL A 60 15.42 -17.70 7.56
CA VAL A 60 16.42 -18.22 6.62
C VAL A 60 17.06 -17.07 5.85
N SER A 61 18.34 -17.22 5.50
CA SER A 61 19.02 -16.25 4.65
C SER A 61 18.36 -16.20 3.27
N PHE A 62 18.19 -15.00 2.71
CA PHE A 62 17.57 -14.82 1.40
C PHE A 62 18.28 -15.61 0.29
N ALA A 63 19.61 -15.69 0.33
CA ALA A 63 20.38 -16.47 -0.65
C ALA A 63 20.13 -17.99 -0.54
N SER A 64 19.83 -18.47 0.68
CA SER A 64 19.53 -19.90 0.89
C SER A 64 18.20 -20.32 0.26
N LEU A 65 17.32 -19.36 -0.03
CA LEU A 65 16.06 -19.58 -0.72
C LEU A 65 16.28 -20.07 -2.17
N PHE A 66 17.35 -19.61 -2.81
CA PHE A 66 17.74 -19.98 -4.18
C PHE A 66 18.58 -21.26 -4.26
N ARG A 67 18.73 -22.04 -3.18
CA ARG A 67 19.57 -23.25 -3.16
C ARG A 67 19.17 -24.29 -4.20
N TYR A 68 17.92 -24.30 -4.63
CA TYR A 68 17.40 -25.24 -5.63
C TYR A 68 17.40 -24.68 -7.06
N ALA A 69 17.94 -23.48 -7.28
CA ALA A 69 18.08 -22.91 -8.61
C ALA A 69 19.07 -23.73 -9.45
N THR A 70 18.60 -24.23 -10.59
CA THR A 70 19.44 -24.84 -11.62
C THR A 70 20.12 -23.77 -12.47
N ILE A 71 21.11 -24.14 -13.28
CA ILE A 71 21.82 -23.20 -14.18
C ILE A 71 20.83 -22.47 -15.11
N ILE A 72 19.81 -23.18 -15.60
CA ILE A 72 18.77 -22.59 -16.45
C ILE A 72 17.95 -21.55 -15.67
N ASP A 73 17.62 -21.83 -14.40
CA ASP A 73 16.88 -20.89 -13.57
C ASP A 73 17.71 -19.63 -13.29
N ILE A 74 19.03 -19.79 -13.09
CA ILE A 74 19.97 -18.66 -12.96
C ILE A 74 19.99 -17.81 -14.24
N ILE A 75 20.01 -18.45 -15.42
CA ILE A 75 19.96 -17.72 -16.70
C ILE A 75 18.64 -16.93 -16.82
N TYR A 76 17.50 -17.54 -16.50
CA TYR A 76 16.22 -16.84 -16.51
C TYR A 76 16.21 -15.65 -15.53
N MET A 77 16.72 -15.83 -14.31
CA MET A 77 16.80 -14.74 -13.33
C MET A 77 17.72 -13.60 -13.80
N LEU A 78 18.86 -13.91 -14.41
CA LEU A 78 19.79 -12.89 -14.93
C LEU A 78 19.17 -12.10 -16.09
N VAL A 79 18.56 -12.79 -17.06
CA VAL A 79 17.92 -12.11 -18.20
C VAL A 79 16.68 -11.34 -17.74
N GLY A 80 15.90 -11.89 -16.80
CA GLY A 80 14.76 -11.19 -16.20
C GLY A 80 15.18 -9.95 -15.41
N MET A 81 16.31 -10.01 -14.68
CA MET A 81 16.88 -8.87 -13.97
C MET A 81 17.37 -7.79 -14.95
N LEU A 82 18.08 -8.16 -16.01
CA LEU A 82 18.49 -7.22 -17.06
C LEU A 82 17.27 -6.57 -17.73
N GLY A 83 16.24 -7.35 -18.06
CA GLY A 83 14.98 -6.86 -18.60
C GLY A 83 14.29 -5.87 -17.66
N GLY A 84 14.26 -6.16 -16.36
CA GLY A 84 13.70 -5.28 -15.33
C GLY A 84 14.47 -3.97 -15.15
N LEU A 85 15.80 -4.03 -15.15
CA LEU A 85 16.64 -2.83 -15.10
C LEU A 85 16.40 -1.92 -16.30
N CYS A 86 16.38 -2.49 -17.52
CA CYS A 86 16.10 -1.73 -18.73
C CYS A 86 14.67 -1.14 -18.69
N ASN A 87 13.66 -1.94 -18.36
CA ASN A 87 12.27 -1.48 -18.24
C ASN A 87 12.10 -0.36 -17.19
N GLY A 88 12.90 -0.35 -16.13
CA GLY A 88 12.92 0.74 -15.15
C GLY A 88 13.43 2.07 -15.71
N VAL A 89 14.40 2.04 -16.64
CA VAL A 89 14.97 3.23 -17.31
C VAL A 89 13.97 3.84 -18.30
N LEU A 90 13.09 3.02 -18.89
CA LEU A 90 12.16 3.45 -19.93
C LEU A 90 11.19 4.55 -19.47
N LEU A 91 10.71 4.51 -18.23
CA LEU A 91 9.74 5.50 -17.74
C LEU A 91 10.34 6.91 -17.61
N PRO A 92 11.50 7.10 -16.94
CA PRO A 92 12.20 8.39 -16.95
C PRO A 92 12.60 8.86 -18.36
N LEU A 93 12.99 7.95 -19.24
CA LEU A 93 13.33 8.26 -20.63
C LEU A 93 12.10 8.77 -21.42
N MET A 94 10.93 8.17 -21.22
CA MET A 94 9.68 8.61 -21.83
C MET A 94 9.33 10.04 -21.42
N ILE A 95 9.52 10.39 -20.13
CA ILE A 95 9.26 11.75 -19.62
C ILE A 95 10.18 12.77 -20.31
N LEU A 96 11.44 12.40 -20.60
CA LEU A 96 12.37 13.27 -21.30
C LEU A 96 11.93 13.54 -22.74
N VAL A 97 11.57 12.51 -23.49
CA VAL A 97 11.05 12.62 -24.86
C VAL A 97 9.78 13.49 -24.88
N PHE A 98 8.88 13.28 -23.93
CA PHE A 98 7.69 14.11 -23.80
C PHE A 98 8.01 15.58 -23.47
N GLY A 99 9.02 15.82 -22.63
CA GLY A 99 9.50 17.18 -22.35
C GLY A 99 10.01 17.90 -23.60
N GLU A 100 10.74 17.21 -24.48
CA GLU A 100 11.19 17.79 -25.75
C GLU A 100 10.03 18.06 -26.70
N LEU A 101 9.02 17.17 -26.74
CA LEU A 101 7.81 17.39 -27.52
C LEU A 101 7.06 18.66 -27.04
N LEU A 102 6.92 18.84 -25.72
CA LEU A 102 6.29 20.04 -25.14
C LEU A 102 7.05 21.32 -25.49
N ASN A 103 8.39 21.26 -25.51
CA ASN A 103 9.20 22.41 -25.92
C ASN A 103 8.94 22.78 -27.38
N SER A 104 8.84 21.82 -28.30
CA SER A 104 8.50 22.10 -29.71
C SER A 104 7.14 22.81 -29.87
N PHE A 105 6.14 22.45 -29.06
CA PHE A 105 4.85 23.17 -29.04
C PHE A 105 4.97 24.58 -28.46
N THR A 106 5.79 24.73 -27.42
CA THR A 106 6.02 26.03 -26.76
C THR A 106 6.73 27.00 -27.70
N ASP A 107 7.79 26.56 -28.37
CA ASP A 107 8.53 27.36 -29.36
C ASP A 107 7.62 27.78 -30.51
N ARG A 108 6.82 26.84 -31.04
CA ARG A 108 5.82 27.14 -32.08
C ARG A 108 4.80 28.18 -31.63
N SER A 109 4.35 28.12 -30.37
CA SER A 109 3.40 29.08 -29.82
C SER A 109 4.00 30.48 -29.64
N ALA A 110 5.28 30.56 -29.26
CA ALA A 110 6.01 31.81 -29.14
C ALA A 110 6.18 32.48 -30.52
N ASP A 111 6.53 31.70 -31.55
CA ASP A 111 6.62 32.19 -32.93
C ASP A 111 5.28 32.74 -33.45
N LEU A 112 4.18 32.04 -33.16
CA LEU A 112 2.82 32.53 -33.50
C LEU A 112 2.50 33.85 -32.80
N CYS A 113 2.84 33.97 -31.52
CA CYS A 113 2.61 35.18 -30.75
C CYS A 113 3.41 36.37 -31.33
N ALA A 114 4.68 36.15 -31.67
CA ALA A 114 5.53 37.17 -32.30
C ALA A 114 4.93 37.65 -33.62
N LEU A 115 4.46 36.73 -34.48
CA LEU A 115 3.82 37.08 -35.75
C LEU A 115 2.53 37.90 -35.54
N ASN A 116 1.65 37.48 -34.62
CA ASN A 116 0.42 38.23 -34.32
C ASN A 116 0.72 39.64 -33.77
N PHE A 117 1.75 39.78 -32.94
CA PHE A 117 2.18 41.08 -32.43
C PHE A 117 2.73 41.99 -33.53
N THR A 118 3.55 41.45 -34.45
CA THR A 118 4.05 42.24 -35.60
C THR A 118 2.93 42.68 -36.55
N ALA A 119 1.90 41.85 -36.75
CA ALA A 119 0.73 42.19 -37.54
C ALA A 119 -0.05 43.37 -36.93
N LEU A 120 -0.32 43.32 -35.62
CA LEU A 120 -0.99 44.41 -34.90
C LEU A 120 -0.16 45.71 -34.89
N ALA A 121 1.17 45.61 -34.74
CA ALA A 121 2.05 46.78 -34.75
C ALA A 121 2.03 47.53 -36.09
N ILE A 122 1.76 46.84 -37.20
CA ILE A 122 1.68 47.42 -38.55
C ILE A 122 0.29 48.02 -38.82
N GLU A 123 -0.77 47.50 -38.20
CA GLU A 123 -2.12 48.08 -38.27
C GLU A 123 -2.20 49.46 -37.59
N TYR A 124 -1.45 49.67 -36.49
CA TYR A 124 -1.43 50.94 -35.73
C TYR A 124 -0.43 52.00 -36.26
N CYS A 125 0.14 51.78 -37.43
CA CYS A 125 1.24 52.57 -37.96
C CYS A 125 0.77 53.62 -39.01
N PRO A 126 1.19 54.91 -38.96
CA PRO A 126 0.82 55.95 -39.92
C PRO A 126 0.85 55.58 -41.43
N GLU A 127 -0.15 56.06 -42.17
CA GLU A 127 -0.55 55.58 -43.51
C GLU A 127 0.54 55.54 -44.60
N ASN A 128 1.56 56.39 -44.55
CA ASN A 128 2.53 56.58 -45.64
C ASN A 128 3.51 55.41 -45.88
N TYR A 129 3.55 54.41 -45.00
CA TYR A 129 4.45 53.26 -45.14
C TYR A 129 3.71 51.91 -45.08
N THR A 130 2.37 51.93 -45.04
CA THR A 130 1.52 50.75 -44.84
C THR A 130 1.49 49.80 -46.03
N LEU A 131 1.45 50.30 -47.27
CA LEU A 131 1.33 49.49 -48.49
C LEU A 131 2.60 48.72 -48.85
N THR A 132 3.77 49.29 -48.57
CA THR A 132 5.04 48.59 -48.78
C THR A 132 5.33 47.66 -47.60
N ALA A 133 5.11 48.07 -46.35
CA ALA A 133 5.34 47.20 -45.21
C ALA A 133 4.40 45.97 -45.20
N SER A 134 3.13 46.10 -45.57
CA SER A 134 2.15 45.00 -45.57
C SER A 134 2.42 43.91 -46.62
N ASN A 135 2.89 44.29 -47.82
CA ASN A 135 3.23 43.32 -48.87
C ASN A 135 4.51 42.53 -48.54
N TYR A 136 5.49 43.17 -47.92
CA TYR A 136 6.71 42.48 -47.47
C TYR A 136 6.43 41.63 -46.23
N LEU A 137 5.61 42.12 -45.29
CA LEU A 137 5.22 41.36 -44.10
C LEU A 137 4.40 40.11 -44.46
N SER A 138 3.47 40.20 -45.41
CA SER A 138 2.66 39.04 -45.81
C SER A 138 3.53 37.97 -46.49
N ALA A 139 4.47 38.37 -47.36
CA ALA A 139 5.43 37.45 -47.96
C ALA A 139 6.36 36.80 -46.93
N VAL A 140 6.92 37.58 -46.00
CA VAL A 140 7.79 37.06 -44.92
C VAL A 140 7.01 36.19 -43.94
N SER A 141 5.79 36.58 -43.55
CA SER A 141 4.95 35.82 -42.63
C SER A 141 4.52 34.49 -43.24
N VAL A 142 4.17 34.45 -44.54
CA VAL A 142 3.82 33.20 -45.24
C VAL A 142 5.03 32.28 -45.38
N CYS A 143 6.20 32.82 -45.77
CA CYS A 143 7.43 32.03 -45.86
C CYS A 143 7.89 31.50 -44.49
N HIS A 144 7.87 32.35 -43.46
CA HIS A 144 8.22 31.97 -42.09
C HIS A 144 7.21 30.96 -41.52
N PHE A 145 5.91 31.13 -41.79
CA PHE A 145 4.88 30.18 -41.37
C PHE A 145 5.03 28.82 -42.07
N ASN A 146 5.29 28.79 -43.37
CA ASN A 146 5.52 27.53 -44.10
C ASN A 146 6.81 26.82 -43.64
N GLN A 147 7.87 27.57 -43.34
CA GLN A 147 9.12 26.99 -42.87
C GLN A 147 9.02 26.48 -41.42
N THR A 148 8.40 27.24 -40.52
CA THR A 148 8.17 26.83 -39.12
C THR A 148 7.19 25.66 -39.01
N THR A 149 6.18 25.57 -39.87
CA THR A 149 5.25 24.43 -39.88
C THR A 149 5.92 23.15 -40.37
N PHE A 150 6.79 23.21 -41.38
CA PHE A 150 7.54 22.04 -41.85
C PHE A 150 8.54 21.54 -40.80
N ASP A 151 9.30 22.45 -40.17
CA ASP A 151 10.26 22.07 -39.13
C ASP A 151 9.55 21.50 -37.88
N PHE A 152 8.46 22.14 -37.45
CA PHE A 152 7.63 21.66 -36.36
C PHE A 152 7.05 20.26 -36.64
N GLN A 153 6.47 20.03 -37.82
CA GLN A 153 5.95 18.71 -38.19
C GLN A 153 7.07 17.66 -38.19
N GLY A 154 8.27 18.00 -38.68
CA GLY A 154 9.43 17.13 -38.65
C GLY A 154 9.86 16.75 -37.22
N GLN A 155 9.89 17.72 -36.30
CA GLN A 155 10.23 17.48 -34.89
C GLN A 155 9.18 16.60 -34.20
N VAL A 156 7.89 16.91 -34.36
CA VAL A 156 6.80 16.15 -33.74
C VAL A 156 6.76 14.71 -34.24
N ILE A 157 6.95 14.48 -35.55
CA ILE A 157 6.97 13.12 -36.11
C ILE A 157 8.14 12.31 -35.53
N LYS A 158 9.35 12.90 -35.44
CA LYS A 158 10.51 12.25 -34.83
C LYS A 158 10.27 11.87 -33.36
N GLN A 159 9.73 12.79 -32.56
CA GLN A 159 9.45 12.53 -31.14
C GLN A 159 8.33 11.48 -30.96
N THR A 160 7.33 11.49 -31.84
CA THR A 160 6.26 10.47 -31.86
C THR A 160 6.83 9.08 -32.17
N GLN A 161 7.77 8.97 -33.12
CA GLN A 161 8.43 7.70 -33.43
C GLN A 161 9.24 7.16 -32.23
N TYR A 162 9.97 8.03 -31.52
CA TYR A 162 10.66 7.63 -30.30
C TYR A 162 9.70 7.11 -29.23
N LEU A 163 8.54 7.77 -29.04
CA LEU A 163 7.53 7.33 -28.08
C LEU A 163 6.98 5.93 -28.42
N VAL A 164 6.66 5.68 -29.69
CA VAL A 164 6.19 4.37 -30.16
C VAL A 164 7.27 3.31 -29.97
N ALA A 165 8.53 3.61 -30.32
CA ALA A 165 9.64 2.68 -30.15
C ALA A 165 9.86 2.30 -28.68
N ILE A 166 9.83 3.27 -27.76
CA ILE A 166 9.95 3.05 -26.31
C ILE A 166 8.80 2.16 -25.80
N GLY A 167 7.56 2.41 -26.26
CA GLY A 167 6.41 1.60 -25.89
C GLY A 167 6.53 0.14 -26.35
N CYS A 168 6.96 -0.10 -27.60
CA CYS A 168 7.18 -1.44 -28.12
C CYS A 168 8.30 -2.17 -27.36
N VAL A 169 9.41 -1.49 -27.09
CA VAL A 169 10.54 -2.05 -26.32
C VAL A 169 10.11 -2.36 -24.89
N GLY A 170 9.33 -1.47 -24.26
CA GLY A 170 8.82 -1.68 -22.89
C GLY A 170 7.87 -2.86 -22.78
N LEU A 171 7.01 -3.07 -23.78
CA LEU A 171 6.15 -4.25 -23.84
C LEU A 171 6.97 -5.54 -23.86
N VAL A 172 7.97 -5.62 -24.75
CA VAL A 172 8.81 -6.82 -24.90
C VAL A 172 9.65 -7.06 -23.64
N LEU A 173 10.31 -6.03 -23.12
CA LEU A 173 11.15 -6.15 -21.93
C LEU A 173 10.34 -6.47 -20.67
N GLY A 174 9.19 -5.81 -20.49
CA GLY A 174 8.30 -6.08 -19.37
C GLY A 174 7.73 -7.50 -19.41
N TYR A 175 7.37 -7.99 -20.59
CA TYR A 175 6.94 -9.38 -20.76
C TYR A 175 8.07 -10.37 -20.42
N ILE A 176 9.28 -10.17 -20.96
CA ILE A 176 10.43 -11.03 -20.69
C ILE A 176 10.78 -11.03 -19.19
N GLN A 177 10.77 -9.86 -18.54
CA GLN A 177 11.01 -9.70 -17.11
C GLN A 177 10.06 -10.56 -16.29
N VAL A 178 8.75 -10.40 -16.47
CA VAL A 178 7.75 -11.14 -15.68
C VAL A 178 7.79 -12.63 -16.04
N ALA A 179 7.82 -12.97 -17.33
CA ALA A 179 7.81 -14.36 -17.77
C ALA A 179 9.00 -15.16 -17.23
N PHE A 180 10.22 -14.61 -17.28
CA PHE A 180 11.41 -15.34 -16.86
C PHE A 180 11.52 -15.47 -15.34
N TRP A 181 11.11 -14.46 -14.57
CA TRP A 181 11.02 -14.58 -13.12
C TRP A 181 9.96 -15.61 -12.71
N SER A 182 8.77 -15.59 -13.33
CA SER A 182 7.71 -16.57 -13.03
C SER A 182 8.11 -17.99 -13.44
N MET A 183 8.78 -18.18 -14.59
CA MET A 183 9.27 -19.50 -15.00
C MET A 183 10.34 -20.06 -14.04
N ALA A 184 11.27 -19.21 -13.58
CA ALA A 184 12.29 -19.61 -12.62
C ALA A 184 11.67 -19.97 -11.25
N ALA A 185 10.72 -19.17 -10.77
CA ALA A 185 10.02 -19.43 -9.51
C ALA A 185 9.21 -20.73 -9.56
N GLU A 186 8.44 -20.96 -10.63
CA GLU A 186 7.62 -22.18 -10.78
C GLU A 186 8.49 -23.46 -10.78
N ARG A 187 9.63 -23.44 -11.48
CA ARG A 187 10.57 -24.57 -11.53
C ARG A 187 11.18 -24.88 -10.16
N GLN A 188 11.56 -23.84 -9.40
CA GLN A 188 12.10 -24.00 -8.05
C GLN A 188 11.02 -24.50 -7.08
N THR A 189 9.83 -23.91 -7.12
CA THR A 189 8.68 -24.29 -6.29
C THR A 189 8.29 -25.74 -6.51
N LYS A 190 8.20 -26.20 -7.77
CA LYS A 190 7.95 -27.61 -8.09
C LYS A 190 9.00 -28.55 -7.47
N THR A 191 10.27 -28.16 -7.51
CA THR A 191 11.37 -28.94 -6.92
C THR A 191 11.28 -28.96 -5.40
N ILE A 192 10.96 -27.83 -4.78
CA ILE A 192 10.75 -27.70 -3.33
C ILE A 192 9.58 -28.60 -2.89
N ARG A 193 8.41 -28.51 -3.55
CA ARG A 193 7.24 -29.35 -3.23
C ARG A 193 7.57 -30.84 -3.32
N LYS A 194 8.28 -31.27 -4.38
CA LYS A 194 8.68 -32.67 -4.54
C LYS A 194 9.62 -33.14 -3.42
N LYS A 195 10.65 -32.35 -3.09
CA LYS A 195 11.60 -32.71 -2.03
C LYS A 195 10.97 -32.67 -0.64
N LEU A 196 10.10 -31.70 -0.39
CA LEU A 196 9.35 -31.58 0.85
C LEU A 196 8.43 -32.78 1.05
N PHE A 197 7.61 -33.11 0.04
CA PHE A 197 6.74 -34.28 0.07
C PHE A 197 7.53 -35.59 0.30
N GLN A 198 8.62 -35.79 -0.44
CA GLN A 198 9.49 -36.95 -0.27
C GLN A 198 10.15 -37.00 1.12
N SER A 199 10.47 -35.84 1.71
CA SER A 199 11.03 -35.77 3.06
C SER A 199 9.99 -36.05 4.13
N ILE A 200 8.75 -35.61 3.95
CA ILE A 200 7.64 -35.85 4.89
C ILE A 200 7.32 -37.34 4.94
N LEU A 201 7.19 -38.01 3.78
CA LEU A 201 6.87 -39.44 3.72
C LEU A 201 7.93 -40.37 4.34
N ARG A 202 9.16 -39.89 4.55
CA ARG A 202 10.25 -40.66 5.20
C ARG A 202 10.41 -40.36 6.68
N LYS A 203 9.53 -39.54 7.27
CA LYS A 203 9.54 -39.30 8.72
C LYS A 203 8.98 -40.50 9.46
N GLU A 204 9.47 -40.70 10.68
CA GLU A 204 8.97 -41.71 11.60
C GLU A 204 7.51 -41.46 12.00
N ILE A 205 6.79 -42.52 12.38
CA ILE A 205 5.38 -42.40 12.79
C ILE A 205 5.19 -41.43 13.97
N VAL A 206 6.16 -41.39 14.90
CA VAL A 206 6.15 -40.49 16.06
C VAL A 206 6.10 -39.02 15.64
N TYR A 207 6.72 -38.65 14.51
CA TYR A 207 6.63 -37.28 14.00
C TYR A 207 5.19 -36.90 13.64
N PHE A 208 4.42 -37.85 13.09
CA PHE A 208 3.02 -37.63 12.73
C PHE A 208 2.08 -37.65 13.95
N ASP A 209 2.44 -38.35 15.02
CA ASP A 209 1.68 -38.31 16.28
C ASP A 209 1.85 -36.97 17.02
N LEU A 210 3.01 -36.31 16.86
CA LEU A 210 3.31 -35.02 17.48
C LEU A 210 2.78 -33.81 16.68
N HIS A 211 2.58 -33.94 15.36
CA HIS A 211 2.14 -32.84 14.50
C HIS A 211 0.71 -33.05 14.01
N LYS A 212 -0.12 -32.01 14.12
CA LYS A 212 -1.50 -32.07 13.62
C LYS A 212 -1.48 -32.28 12.10
N THR A 213 -2.27 -33.24 11.61
CA THR A 213 -2.35 -33.57 10.17
C THR A 213 -2.64 -32.36 9.29
N GLY A 214 -3.48 -31.42 9.77
CA GLY A 214 -3.80 -30.18 9.05
C GLY A 214 -2.60 -29.23 8.88
N GLU A 215 -1.67 -29.18 9.84
CA GLU A 215 -0.49 -28.32 9.78
C GLU A 215 0.44 -28.73 8.63
N LEU A 216 0.59 -30.03 8.41
CA LEU A 216 1.44 -30.56 7.33
C LEU A 216 0.89 -30.21 5.95
N ASN A 217 -0.44 -30.20 5.79
CA ASN A 217 -1.07 -29.81 4.53
C ASN A 217 -0.86 -28.32 4.21
N THR A 218 -1.01 -27.46 5.22
CA THR A 218 -0.72 -26.02 5.12
C THR A 218 0.76 -25.78 4.81
N LYS A 219 1.69 -26.53 5.43
CA LYS A 219 3.13 -26.41 5.13
C LYS A 219 3.49 -26.83 3.70
N LEU A 220 2.78 -27.82 3.14
CA LEU A 220 3.04 -28.30 1.78
C LEU A 220 2.49 -27.36 0.70
N THR A 221 1.44 -26.60 1.02
CA THR A 221 0.73 -25.71 0.10
C THR A 221 1.08 -24.25 0.42
N ASP A 222 0.41 -23.66 1.40
CA ASP A 222 0.46 -22.22 1.71
C ASP A 222 1.88 -21.71 2.00
N ASP A 223 2.68 -22.43 2.79
CA ASP A 223 4.04 -21.97 3.10
C ASP A 223 4.97 -22.05 1.89
N VAL A 224 4.75 -23.01 1.00
CA VAL A 224 5.48 -23.10 -0.26
C VAL A 224 5.04 -22.01 -1.24
N ASP A 225 3.75 -21.64 -1.22
CA ASP A 225 3.23 -20.53 -2.03
C ASP A 225 3.77 -19.18 -1.59
N LYS A 226 3.92 -18.95 -0.28
CA LYS A 226 4.62 -17.75 0.23
C LYS A 226 6.07 -17.69 -0.27
N ILE A 227 6.76 -18.84 -0.37
CA ILE A 227 8.11 -18.91 -0.92
C ILE A 227 8.10 -18.59 -2.42
N HIS A 228 7.16 -19.17 -3.19
CA HIS A 228 6.97 -18.87 -4.60
C HIS A 228 6.77 -17.36 -4.83
N ASP A 229 5.85 -16.75 -4.07
CA ASP A 229 5.55 -15.31 -4.16
C ASP A 229 6.75 -14.43 -3.81
N GLY A 230 7.63 -14.90 -2.92
CA GLY A 230 8.85 -14.19 -2.54
C GLY A 230 9.97 -14.27 -3.60
N ILE A 231 10.09 -15.40 -4.29
CA ILE A 231 11.08 -15.63 -5.35
C ILE A 231 10.60 -15.13 -6.72
N GLY A 232 9.29 -14.97 -6.90
CA GLY A 232 8.64 -14.66 -8.17
C GLY A 232 8.92 -13.27 -8.75
N ASP A 233 7.97 -12.80 -9.53
CA ASP A 233 7.98 -11.53 -10.27
C ASP A 233 8.23 -10.28 -9.40
N LYS A 234 7.97 -10.36 -8.09
CA LYS A 234 8.26 -9.28 -7.13
C LYS A 234 9.72 -8.85 -7.14
N LEU A 235 10.66 -9.78 -7.31
CA LEU A 235 12.09 -9.45 -7.36
C LEU A 235 12.47 -8.74 -8.66
N GLY A 236 11.85 -9.15 -9.77
CA GLY A 236 11.93 -8.41 -11.04
C GLY A 236 11.42 -6.98 -10.87
N SER A 237 10.24 -6.81 -10.27
CA SER A 237 9.64 -5.50 -10.01
C SER A 237 10.50 -4.63 -9.08
N ALA A 238 11.10 -5.23 -8.04
CA ALA A 238 12.03 -4.52 -7.17
C ALA A 238 13.24 -3.97 -7.95
N SER A 239 13.83 -4.78 -8.85
CA SER A 239 14.93 -4.31 -9.70
C SER A 239 14.52 -3.17 -10.63
N GLN A 240 13.29 -3.22 -11.18
CA GLN A 240 12.73 -2.16 -12.01
C GLN A 240 12.56 -0.84 -11.24
N PHE A 241 12.01 -0.89 -10.02
CA PHE A 241 11.85 0.31 -9.20
C PHE A 241 13.17 0.90 -8.74
N ILE A 242 14.16 0.05 -8.43
CA ILE A 242 15.51 0.51 -8.11
C ILE A 242 16.13 1.23 -9.32
N ALA A 243 16.05 0.64 -10.50
CA ALA A 243 16.56 1.27 -11.73
C ALA A 243 15.83 2.59 -12.05
N ALA A 244 14.50 2.61 -11.93
CA ALA A 244 13.70 3.81 -12.16
C ALA A 244 14.05 4.93 -11.17
N PHE A 245 14.27 4.59 -9.90
CA PHE A 245 14.66 5.53 -8.86
C PHE A 245 16.00 6.20 -9.17
N PHE A 246 17.05 5.41 -9.44
CA PHE A 246 18.36 5.96 -9.75
C PHE A 246 18.37 6.72 -11.08
N THR A 247 17.75 6.17 -12.12
CA THR A 247 17.67 6.83 -13.43
C THR A 247 16.90 8.14 -13.35
N GLY A 248 15.76 8.15 -12.64
CA GLY A 248 14.97 9.36 -12.43
C GLY A 248 15.73 10.45 -11.69
N LEU A 249 16.47 10.09 -10.62
CA LEU A 249 17.32 11.03 -9.90
C LEU A 249 18.44 11.57 -10.79
N ILE A 250 19.17 10.70 -11.49
CA ILE A 250 20.28 11.09 -12.37
C ILE A 250 19.78 12.04 -13.46
N LEU A 251 18.70 11.69 -14.17
CA LEU A 251 18.13 12.54 -15.22
C LEU A 251 17.61 13.88 -14.68
N GLY A 252 17.03 13.89 -13.48
CA GLY A 252 16.60 15.11 -12.81
C GLY A 252 17.77 16.07 -12.56
N PHE A 253 18.85 15.57 -11.95
CA PHE A 253 20.05 16.38 -11.68
C PHE A 253 20.74 16.87 -12.95
N VAL A 254 20.77 16.06 -14.02
CA VAL A 254 21.38 16.42 -15.31
C VAL A 254 20.59 17.53 -16.01
N LYS A 255 19.25 17.44 -16.08
CA LYS A 255 18.43 18.45 -16.78
C LYS A 255 18.26 19.73 -15.98
N GLY A 256 18.19 19.66 -14.65
CA GLY A 256 17.96 20.85 -13.83
C GLY A 256 18.09 20.62 -12.33
N TRP A 257 19.34 20.64 -11.82
CA TRP A 257 19.64 20.44 -10.40
C TRP A 257 18.89 21.36 -9.42
N LYS A 258 18.57 22.61 -9.82
CA LYS A 258 17.84 23.56 -8.98
C LYS A 258 16.40 23.12 -8.70
N LEU A 259 15.65 22.72 -9.74
CA LEU A 259 14.26 22.27 -9.59
C LEU A 259 14.19 20.94 -8.85
N THR A 260 15.13 20.02 -9.13
CA THR A 260 15.21 18.73 -8.44
C THR A 260 15.45 18.88 -6.95
N LEU A 261 16.35 19.77 -6.51
CA LEU A 261 16.61 20.01 -5.08
C LEU A 261 15.37 20.56 -4.34
N VAL A 262 14.60 21.44 -4.99
CA VAL A 262 13.36 21.98 -4.42
C VAL A 262 12.35 20.86 -4.19
N ILE A 263 12.16 19.97 -5.17
CA ILE A 263 11.23 18.83 -5.04
C ILE A 263 11.75 17.82 -4.00
N LEU A 264 13.06 17.56 -3.97
CA LEU A 264 13.67 16.63 -3.03
C LEU A 264 13.54 17.12 -1.57
N SER A 265 13.50 18.43 -1.34
CA SER A 265 13.23 18.99 -0.01
C SER A 265 11.81 18.70 0.50
N MET A 266 10.84 18.46 -0.39
CA MET A 266 9.47 18.09 -0.02
C MET A 266 9.30 16.58 0.19
N ALA A 267 10.18 15.74 -0.38
CA ALA A 267 10.15 14.29 -0.23
C ALA A 267 10.20 13.78 1.23
N PRO A 268 11.07 14.28 2.14
CA PRO A 268 11.08 13.81 3.53
C PRO A 268 9.78 14.15 4.27
N LEU A 269 9.14 15.28 3.95
CA LEU A 269 7.86 15.65 4.55
C LEU A 269 6.76 14.64 4.17
N LEU A 270 6.70 14.23 2.90
CA LEU A 270 5.78 13.20 2.42
C LEU A 270 6.08 11.82 3.03
N PHE A 271 7.36 11.49 3.21
CA PHE A 271 7.77 10.24 3.84
C PHE A 271 7.32 10.18 5.31
N ILE A 272 7.50 11.26 6.07
CA ILE A 272 7.09 11.34 7.48
C ILE A 272 5.56 11.22 7.61
N SER A 273 4.79 11.91 6.76
CA SER A 273 3.33 11.83 6.80
C SER A 273 2.81 10.43 6.47
N ALA A 274 3.41 9.75 5.49
CA ALA A 274 3.07 8.37 5.15
C ALA A 274 3.38 7.40 6.30
N VAL A 275 4.56 7.49 6.92
CA VAL A 275 4.94 6.64 8.05
C VAL A 275 4.02 6.86 9.25
N LEU A 276 3.67 8.11 9.55
CA LEU A 276 2.73 8.43 10.62
C LEU A 276 1.36 7.80 10.34
N PHE A 277 0.84 7.95 9.12
CA PHE A 277 -0.44 7.35 8.72
C PHE A 277 -0.40 5.82 8.82
N SER A 278 0.66 5.16 8.34
CA SER A 278 0.82 3.71 8.44
C SER A 278 0.86 3.22 9.90
N LYS A 279 1.58 3.95 10.77
CA LYS A 279 1.65 3.63 12.21
C LYS A 279 0.30 3.79 12.88
N LEU A 280 -0.41 4.89 12.64
CA LEU A 280 -1.74 5.14 13.18
C LEU A 280 -2.75 4.09 12.70
N ALA A 281 -2.79 3.81 11.39
CA ALA A 281 -3.67 2.79 10.82
C ALA A 281 -3.42 1.42 11.48
N SER A 282 -2.16 0.98 11.56
CA SER A 282 -1.82 -0.30 12.19
C SER A 282 -2.19 -0.37 13.68
N GLY A 283 -2.02 0.73 14.42
CA GLY A 283 -2.38 0.82 15.83
C GLY A 283 -3.89 0.76 16.05
N LEU A 284 -4.66 1.52 15.26
CA LEU A 284 -6.12 1.54 15.33
C LEU A 284 -6.70 0.16 14.97
N THR A 285 -6.23 -0.46 13.90
CA THR A 285 -6.66 -1.81 13.51
C THR A 285 -6.38 -2.84 14.61
N ALA A 286 -5.23 -2.75 15.29
CA ALA A 286 -4.92 -3.64 16.41
C ALA A 286 -5.85 -3.43 17.62
N MET A 287 -6.20 -2.18 17.93
CA MET A 287 -7.15 -1.86 19.01
C MET A 287 -8.57 -2.34 18.67
N GLU A 288 -9.00 -2.15 17.43
CA GLU A 288 -10.29 -2.60 16.91
C GLU A 288 -10.41 -4.13 16.97
N LEU A 289 -9.43 -4.86 16.42
CA LEU A 289 -9.36 -6.33 16.51
C LEU A 289 -9.41 -6.82 17.97
N LYS A 290 -8.79 -6.10 18.91
CA LYS A 290 -8.82 -6.46 20.34
C LYS A 290 -10.20 -6.26 20.96
N ALA A 291 -10.89 -5.17 20.63
CA ALA A 291 -12.26 -4.92 21.09
C ALA A 291 -13.23 -5.97 20.51
N TYR A 292 -13.11 -6.27 19.21
CA TYR A 292 -13.86 -7.34 18.55
C TYR A 292 -13.55 -8.72 19.13
N GLY A 293 -12.29 -9.01 19.45
CA GLY A 293 -11.91 -10.28 20.09
C GLY A 293 -12.58 -10.48 21.45
N LYS A 294 -12.75 -9.41 22.24
CA LYS A 294 -13.46 -9.49 23.54
C LYS A 294 -14.95 -9.77 23.36
N ALA A 295 -15.62 -9.06 22.45
CA ALA A 295 -17.03 -9.30 22.16
C ALA A 295 -17.25 -10.68 21.51
N GLY A 296 -16.34 -11.07 20.61
CA GLY A 296 -16.34 -12.38 19.95
C GLY A 296 -16.17 -13.54 20.93
N ALA A 297 -15.31 -13.39 21.94
CA ALA A 297 -15.13 -14.41 22.98
C ALA A 297 -16.41 -14.64 23.79
N ILE A 298 -17.13 -13.57 24.15
CA ILE A 298 -18.43 -13.67 24.83
C ILE A 298 -19.45 -14.36 23.91
N ALA A 299 -19.53 -13.93 22.65
CA ALA A 299 -20.42 -14.56 21.68
C ALA A 299 -20.11 -16.05 21.46
N GLU A 300 -18.83 -16.41 21.41
CA GLU A 300 -18.37 -17.79 21.27
C GLU A 300 -18.74 -18.64 22.49
N GLU A 301 -18.60 -18.11 23.71
CA GLU A 301 -19.03 -18.78 24.95
C GLU A 301 -20.54 -19.05 24.95
N VAL A 302 -21.33 -18.03 24.57
CA VAL A 302 -22.80 -18.12 24.49
C VAL A 302 -23.24 -19.12 23.43
N PHE A 303 -22.63 -19.12 22.24
CA PHE A 303 -22.98 -20.06 21.18
C PHE A 303 -22.53 -21.49 21.48
N SER A 304 -21.35 -21.66 22.08
CA SER A 304 -20.84 -22.96 22.50
C SER A 304 -21.75 -23.59 23.58
N SER A 305 -22.28 -22.77 24.49
CA SER A 305 -23.16 -23.19 25.59
C SER A 305 -24.64 -22.86 25.37
N ILE A 306 -25.09 -22.80 24.11
CA ILE A 306 -26.43 -22.26 23.78
C ILE A 306 -27.59 -22.98 24.47
N ARG A 307 -27.48 -24.31 24.67
CA ARG A 307 -28.52 -25.08 25.38
C ARG A 307 -28.62 -24.68 26.84
N THR A 308 -27.50 -24.36 27.48
CA THR A 308 -27.45 -23.91 28.88
C THR A 308 -28.05 -22.50 29.01
N VAL A 309 -27.69 -21.59 28.10
CA VAL A 309 -28.27 -20.24 28.07
C VAL A 309 -29.79 -20.30 27.85
N LEU A 310 -30.25 -21.22 26.99
CA LEU A 310 -31.68 -21.47 26.77
C LEU A 310 -32.37 -22.03 28.02
N SER A 311 -31.76 -23.00 28.69
CA SER A 311 -32.35 -23.61 29.89
C SER A 311 -32.51 -22.65 31.07
N TYR A 312 -31.64 -21.63 31.15
CA TYR A 312 -31.73 -20.58 32.17
C TYR A 312 -32.47 -19.32 31.69
N ASN A 313 -33.05 -19.34 30.47
CA ASN A 313 -33.74 -18.20 29.85
C ASN A 313 -32.88 -16.90 29.83
N GLY A 314 -31.57 -17.04 29.64
CA GLY A 314 -30.58 -15.94 29.72
C GLY A 314 -30.40 -15.13 28.43
N GLN A 315 -31.19 -15.39 27.39
CA GLN A 315 -30.97 -14.87 26.03
C GLN A 315 -30.95 -13.34 25.95
N ALA A 316 -31.89 -12.67 26.64
CA ALA A 316 -31.99 -11.21 26.62
C ALA A 316 -30.82 -10.52 27.35
N ARG A 317 -30.14 -11.23 28.26
CA ARG A 317 -28.98 -10.72 29.01
C ARG A 317 -27.71 -10.82 28.20
N GLU A 318 -27.49 -11.93 27.50
CA GLU A 318 -26.30 -12.16 26.68
C GLU A 318 -26.34 -11.42 25.33
N ALA A 319 -27.51 -10.94 24.90
CA ALA A 319 -27.68 -10.15 23.68
C ALA A 319 -27.32 -8.67 23.84
N LYS A 320 -27.07 -8.20 25.08
CA LYS A 320 -26.85 -6.78 25.41
C LYS A 320 -25.39 -6.50 25.71
#